data_AF-A0A9Q3D1W0-F1
#
_entry.id   AF-A0A9Q3D1W0-F1
#
_cell.length_a   1.000
_cell.length_b   1.000
_cell.length_c   1.000
_cell.angle_alpha   90.00
_cell.angle_beta   90.00
_cell.angle_gamma   90.00
#
_symmetry.space_group_name_H-M   'P 1'
#
loop_
_entity.id
_entity.type
_entity.pdbx_description
1 polymer ?
#
loop_
_entity_poly.entity_id
_entity_poly.type
_entity_poly.pdbx_seq_one_letter_code
_entity_poly.pdbx_strand_id
1 'polypeptide(L)'
;MSSKILTHHQACWAEFLSEFHFSIIYYPGGLTTLPDALSHWDNVYPERGEDFISKNPMNYQKLIKQDEIQASKLFAVKVEAFSNLIELIQKALWQDSQYRSILQDLGKVKSVQDYSLDSSSQPFLFRDWVVVPNYPTIKLSILQKRHESPLAGNPGQEKTFRLVKQDFHWAGMTQFIKDYA
;
A
#
# COMPACT_ATOMS: atom_id res chain seq x y z
N MET A 1 -12.20 27.25 -40.91
CA MET A 1 -11.53 26.95 -39.62
C MET A 1 -12.40 25.97 -38.85
N SER A 2 -12.01 24.70 -38.74
CA SER A 2 -12.74 23.73 -37.90
C SER A 2 -12.28 23.93 -36.45
N SER A 3 -13.17 24.34 -35.55
CA SER A 3 -12.84 24.45 -34.13
C SER A 3 -12.77 23.04 -33.54
N LYS A 4 -11.55 22.56 -33.29
CA LYS A 4 -11.35 21.30 -32.56
C LYS A 4 -11.61 21.57 -31.07
N ILE A 5 -12.52 20.81 -30.47
CA ILE A 5 -12.75 20.82 -29.03
C ILE A 5 -11.55 20.12 -28.37
N LEU A 6 -10.81 20.85 -27.53
CA LEU A 6 -9.69 20.29 -26.77
C LEU A 6 -10.21 19.55 -25.54
N THR A 7 -9.54 18.46 -25.16
CA THR A 7 -9.74 17.85 -23.83
C THR A 7 -9.14 18.73 -22.74
N HIS A 8 -9.55 18.54 -21.49
CA HIS A 8 -9.02 19.29 -20.34
C HIS A 8 -7.48 19.25 -20.28
N HIS A 9 -6.90 18.06 -20.49
CA HIS A 9 -5.44 17.90 -20.47
C HIS A 9 -4.77 18.67 -21.63
N GLN A 10 -5.36 18.64 -22.83
CA GLN A 10 -4.84 19.39 -23.97
C GLN A 10 -4.94 20.91 -23.77
N ALA A 11 -6.01 21.39 -23.13
CA ALA A 11 -6.17 22.80 -22.81
C ALA A 11 -5.10 23.29 -21.82
N CYS A 12 -4.84 22.54 -20.74
CA CYS A 12 -3.77 22.87 -19.78
C CYS A 12 -2.40 22.94 -20.45
N TRP A 13 -2.07 21.96 -21.31
CA TRP A 13 -0.80 21.99 -22.04
C TRP A 13 -0.74 23.11 -23.07
N ALA A 14 -1.85 23.42 -23.76
CA ALA A 14 -1.90 24.52 -24.70
C ALA A 14 -1.68 25.88 -24.01
N GLU A 15 -2.27 26.07 -22.82
CA GLU A 15 -2.05 27.26 -22.00
C GLU A 15 -0.58 27.39 -21.58
N PHE A 16 0.00 26.34 -21.00
CA PHE A 16 1.41 26.33 -20.60
C PHE A 16 2.36 26.59 -21.78
N LEU A 17 2.14 25.91 -22.92
CA LEU A 17 3.01 26.05 -24.08
C LEU A 17 2.89 27.44 -24.73
N SER A 18 1.77 28.15 -24.55
CA SER A 18 1.57 29.50 -25.10
C SER A 18 2.55 30.54 -24.54
N GLU A 19 3.18 30.26 -23.39
CA GLU A 19 4.20 31.12 -22.78
C GLU A 19 5.55 31.06 -23.52
N PHE A 20 5.73 30.10 -24.42
CA PHE A 20 7.00 29.86 -25.12
C PHE A 20 6.90 30.18 -26.61
N HIS A 21 8.01 30.62 -27.19
CA HIS A 21 8.15 30.70 -28.65
C HIS A 21 8.65 29.36 -29.19
N PHE A 22 7.75 28.55 -29.73
CA PHE A 22 8.09 27.25 -30.29
C PHE A 22 7.43 27.03 -31.65
N SER A 23 7.98 26.10 -32.43
CA SER A 23 7.40 25.60 -33.67
C SER A 23 7.24 24.09 -33.57
N ILE A 24 6.04 23.59 -33.90
CA ILE A 24 5.81 22.14 -34.00
C ILE A 24 6.22 21.73 -35.42
N ILE A 25 7.41 21.14 -35.54
CA ILE A 25 7.90 20.62 -36.82
C ILE A 25 7.66 19.11 -36.82
N TYR A 26 6.84 18.63 -37.75
CA TYR A 26 6.66 17.20 -37.96
C TYR A 26 7.87 16.63 -38.71
N TYR A 27 8.53 15.65 -38.11
CA TYR A 27 9.60 14.91 -38.76
C TYR A 27 9.10 13.49 -39.09
N PRO A 28 9.11 13.07 -40.37
CA PRO A 28 8.71 11.72 -40.75
C PRO A 28 9.70 10.69 -40.19
N GLY A 29 9.18 9.55 -39.72
CA GLY A 29 9.90 8.58 -38.86
C GLY A 29 11.24 8.07 -39.38
N GLY A 30 11.48 8.08 -40.70
CA GLY A 30 12.78 7.67 -41.28
C GLY A 30 13.94 8.64 -41.00
N LEU A 31 13.66 9.88 -40.58
CA LEU A 31 14.66 10.91 -40.27
C LEU A 31 14.83 11.15 -38.76
N THR A 32 14.03 10.49 -37.92
CA THR A 32 14.03 10.64 -36.46
C THR A 32 14.74 9.47 -35.79
N THR A 33 16.01 9.25 -36.10
CA THR A 33 16.80 8.16 -35.48
C THR A 33 17.09 8.40 -33.99
N LEU A 34 17.17 9.67 -33.54
CA LEU A 34 17.48 9.99 -32.13
C LEU A 34 16.29 9.85 -31.16
N PRO A 35 15.09 10.37 -31.46
CA PRO A 35 13.92 10.18 -30.59
C PRO A 35 13.58 8.69 -30.44
N ASP A 36 13.68 7.95 -31.54
CA ASP A 36 13.44 6.51 -31.61
C ASP A 36 14.45 5.73 -30.76
N ALA A 37 15.74 6.12 -30.79
CA ALA A 37 16.79 5.52 -29.97
C ALA A 37 16.64 5.74 -28.45
N LEU A 38 15.92 6.80 -28.02
CA LEU A 38 15.60 7.01 -26.60
C LEU A 38 14.28 6.35 -26.18
N SER A 39 13.36 6.10 -27.13
CA SER A 39 12.13 5.36 -26.86
C SER A 39 12.28 3.84 -26.98
N HIS A 40 13.27 3.36 -27.74
CA HIS A 40 13.58 1.94 -27.89
C HIS A 40 14.82 1.59 -27.07
N TRP A 41 14.60 1.27 -25.80
CA TRP A 41 15.60 0.56 -25.01
C TRP A 41 15.52 -0.93 -25.35
N ASP A 42 16.59 -1.50 -25.89
CA ASP A 42 16.68 -2.90 -26.34
C ASP A 42 16.38 -3.93 -25.22
N ASN A 43 16.49 -3.51 -23.96
CA ASN A 43 16.16 -4.31 -22.77
C ASN A 43 14.74 -4.08 -22.23
N VAL A 44 13.93 -3.21 -22.85
CA VAL A 44 12.57 -2.86 -22.41
C VAL A 44 11.51 -3.25 -23.44
N TYR A 45 11.78 -3.04 -24.73
CA TYR A 45 10.83 -3.31 -25.80
C TYR A 45 11.21 -4.58 -26.57
N PRO A 46 10.27 -5.49 -26.83
CA PRO A 46 10.55 -6.70 -27.57
C PRO A 46 10.75 -6.43 -29.06
N GLU A 47 11.59 -7.24 -29.69
CA GLU A 47 11.69 -7.25 -31.14
C GLU A 47 10.47 -7.94 -31.77
N ARG A 48 10.31 -7.76 -33.07
CA ARG A 48 9.15 -8.27 -33.81
C ARG A 48 9.03 -9.79 -33.65
N GLY A 49 8.01 -10.24 -32.91
CA GLY A 49 7.72 -11.65 -32.67
C GLY A 49 8.12 -12.16 -31.29
N GLU A 50 8.69 -11.31 -30.43
CA GLU A 50 8.91 -11.60 -29.02
C GLU A 50 7.86 -10.88 -28.15
N ASP A 51 7.51 -11.48 -27.02
CA ASP A 51 6.56 -10.87 -26.08
C ASP A 51 7.28 -9.98 -25.06
N PHE A 52 6.60 -8.93 -24.58
CA PHE A 52 7.15 -8.05 -23.54
C PHE A 52 7.58 -8.81 -22.27
N ILE A 53 6.91 -9.92 -21.96
CA ILE A 53 7.17 -10.75 -20.78
C ILE A 53 8.54 -11.44 -20.88
N SER A 54 8.93 -11.91 -22.07
CA SER A 54 10.21 -12.62 -22.24
C SER A 54 11.40 -11.66 -22.18
N LYS A 55 11.25 -10.44 -22.71
CA LYS A 55 12.32 -9.43 -22.75
C LYS A 55 12.45 -8.63 -21.46
N ASN A 56 11.33 -8.36 -20.76
CA ASN A 56 11.35 -7.62 -19.51
C ASN A 56 10.58 -8.37 -18.39
N PRO A 57 11.09 -9.54 -17.96
CA PRO A 57 10.43 -10.36 -16.95
C PRO A 57 10.31 -9.65 -15.60
N MET A 58 11.20 -8.71 -15.29
CA MET A 58 11.19 -7.94 -14.05
C MET A 58 10.05 -6.92 -13.97
N ASN A 59 9.56 -6.45 -15.12
CA ASN A 59 8.49 -5.45 -15.21
C ASN A 59 7.09 -6.08 -15.23
N TYR A 60 7.01 -7.40 -15.41
CA TYR A 60 5.76 -8.16 -15.30
C TYR A 60 5.65 -8.80 -13.90
N GLN A 61 5.39 -7.99 -12.88
CA GLN A 61 5.04 -8.51 -11.56
C GLN A 61 3.52 -8.68 -11.45
N LYS A 62 3.06 -9.93 -11.39
CA LYS A 62 1.66 -10.23 -11.04
C LYS A 62 1.46 -9.95 -9.55
N LEU A 63 1.15 -8.69 -9.23
CA LEU A 63 0.96 -8.20 -7.86
C LEU A 63 -0.26 -8.80 -7.16
N ILE A 64 -1.26 -9.22 -7.92
CA ILE A 64 -2.48 -9.85 -7.41
C ILE A 64 -2.54 -11.27 -7.97
N LYS A 65 -2.31 -12.27 -7.11
CA LYS A 65 -2.52 -13.67 -7.48
C LYS A 65 -4.03 -13.97 -7.38
N GLN A 66 -4.56 -14.82 -8.26
CA GLN A 66 -6.00 -15.13 -8.28
C GLN A 66 -6.51 -15.69 -6.94
N ASP A 67 -5.64 -16.40 -6.21
CA ASP A 67 -5.92 -16.93 -4.87
C ASP A 67 -6.07 -15.83 -3.80
N GLU A 68 -5.68 -14.58 -4.11
CA GLU A 68 -5.74 -13.43 -3.20
C GLU A 68 -7.01 -12.60 -3.39
N ILE A 69 -7.86 -12.93 -4.37
CA ILE A 69 -9.14 -12.29 -4.62
C ILE A 69 -10.22 -12.98 -3.77
N GLN A 70 -10.08 -12.87 -2.44
CA GLN A 70 -11.23 -13.00 -1.55
C GLN A 70 -11.89 -11.63 -1.48
N ALA A 71 -12.89 -11.42 -2.33
CA ALA A 71 -13.79 -10.28 -2.28
C ALA A 71 -14.66 -10.38 -1.01
N SER A 72 -14.09 -10.09 0.16
CA SER A 72 -14.83 -9.91 1.39
C SER A 72 -14.64 -8.49 1.89
N LYS A 73 -15.73 -7.91 2.40
CA LYS A 73 -15.96 -6.49 2.71
C LYS A 73 -15.08 -5.90 3.83
N LEU A 74 -13.97 -6.53 4.14
CA LEU A 74 -12.99 -6.02 5.07
C LEU A 74 -11.65 -6.15 4.37
N PHE A 75 -10.91 -5.05 4.31
CA PHE A 75 -9.44 -5.05 4.30
C PHE A 75 -8.90 -5.71 5.58
N ALA A 76 -9.53 -6.79 6.05
CA ALA A 76 -9.07 -7.65 7.11
C ALA A 76 -7.69 -8.08 6.67
N VAL A 77 -6.70 -7.50 7.34
CA VAL A 77 -5.37 -8.04 7.59
C VAL A 77 -5.25 -9.40 6.93
N LYS A 78 -4.57 -9.51 5.78
CA LYS A 78 -4.23 -10.82 5.20
C LYS A 78 -3.59 -11.61 6.34
N VAL A 79 -4.35 -12.51 6.95
CA VAL A 79 -3.99 -13.17 8.20
C VAL A 79 -2.67 -13.90 8.05
N GLU A 80 -2.31 -14.31 6.83
CA GLU A 80 -1.02 -14.92 6.52
C GLU A 80 0.18 -13.95 6.59
N ALA A 81 0.04 -12.70 6.12
CA ALA A 81 1.15 -11.75 6.12
C ALA A 81 1.46 -11.23 7.53
N PHE A 82 0.47 -11.25 8.42
CA PHE A 82 0.58 -10.76 9.79
C PHE A 82 0.43 -11.86 10.85
N SER A 83 0.25 -13.14 10.50
CA SER A 83 0.03 -14.25 11.46
C SER A 83 1.10 -14.28 12.56
N ASN A 84 2.37 -14.28 12.15
CA ASN A 84 3.50 -14.24 13.08
C ASN A 84 3.50 -12.98 13.96
N LEU A 85 3.05 -11.83 13.43
CA LEU A 85 2.96 -10.59 14.19
C LEU A 85 1.78 -10.60 15.16
N ILE A 86 0.66 -11.20 14.77
CA ILE A 86 -0.52 -11.37 15.62
C ILE A 86 -0.17 -12.28 16.81
N GLU A 87 0.53 -13.40 16.57
CA GLU A 87 1.03 -14.26 17.65
C GLU A 87 1.98 -13.51 18.61
N LEU A 88 2.86 -12.66 18.08
CA LEU A 88 3.76 -11.84 18.89
C LEU A 88 3.00 -10.79 19.71
N ILE A 89 2.03 -10.11 19.09
CA ILE A 89 1.14 -9.14 19.77
C ILE A 89 0.41 -9.84 20.92
N GLN A 90 -0.16 -11.02 20.68
CA GLN A 90 -0.86 -11.79 21.71
C GLN A 90 0.06 -12.11 22.89
N LYS A 91 1.24 -12.68 22.63
CA LYS A 91 2.23 -13.00 23.67
C LYS A 91 2.61 -11.75 24.47
N ALA A 92 2.82 -10.62 23.79
CA ALA A 92 3.17 -9.36 24.42
C ALA A 92 2.03 -8.80 25.27
N LEU A 93 0.77 -8.90 24.84
CA LEU A 93 -0.40 -8.47 25.61
C LEU A 93 -0.58 -9.29 26.90
N TRP A 94 -0.30 -10.59 26.87
CA TRP A 94 -0.34 -11.44 28.07
C TRP A 94 0.76 -11.11 29.09
N GLN A 95 1.89 -10.55 28.64
CA GLN A 95 2.99 -10.11 29.50
C GLN A 95 2.77 -8.71 30.07
N ASP A 96 2.02 -7.86 29.37
CA ASP A 96 1.75 -6.49 29.79
C ASP A 96 0.76 -6.45 30.98
N SER A 97 1.20 -5.82 32.07
CA SER A 97 0.41 -5.70 33.30
C SER A 97 -0.88 -4.90 33.10
N GLN A 98 -0.91 -3.98 32.13
CA GLN A 98 -2.08 -3.14 31.86
C GLN A 98 -3.23 -3.92 31.24
N TYR A 99 -2.94 -4.84 30.32
CA TYR A 99 -3.94 -5.60 29.57
C TYR A 99 -4.28 -6.94 30.23
N ARG A 100 -3.42 -7.45 31.13
CA ARG A 100 -3.60 -8.77 31.75
C ARG A 100 -4.90 -8.92 32.52
N SER A 101 -5.35 -7.90 33.26
CA SER A 101 -6.63 -7.94 33.98
C SER A 101 -7.81 -8.04 33.01
N ILE A 102 -7.80 -7.19 31.97
CA ILE A 102 -8.84 -7.13 30.94
C ILE A 102 -8.92 -8.47 30.19
N LEU A 103 -7.77 -9.07 29.84
CA LEU A 103 -7.70 -10.38 29.19
C LEU A 103 -8.25 -11.52 30.06
N GLN A 104 -8.02 -11.48 31.38
CA GLN A 104 -8.56 -12.47 32.31
C GLN A 104 -10.08 -12.37 32.45
N ASP A 105 -10.62 -11.15 32.46
CA ASP A 105 -12.05 -10.91 32.52
C ASP A 105 -12.75 -11.32 31.22
N LEU A 106 -12.10 -11.05 30.07
CA LEU A 106 -12.58 -11.48 28.76
C LEU A 106 -12.53 -13.00 28.55
N GLY A 107 -11.59 -13.70 29.20
CA GLY A 107 -11.57 -15.17 29.20
C GLY A 107 -12.83 -15.79 29.82
N LYS A 108 -13.55 -15.03 30.65
CA LYS A 108 -14.82 -15.45 31.30
C LYS A 108 -16.04 -14.92 30.56
N VAL A 109 -15.95 -13.72 29.99
CA VAL A 109 -17.06 -13.03 29.30
C VAL A 109 -16.60 -12.62 27.91
N LYS A 110 -17.37 -12.94 26.86
CA LYS A 110 -16.96 -12.69 25.46
C LYS A 110 -16.68 -11.21 25.11
N SER A 111 -17.19 -10.27 25.90
CA SER A 111 -16.99 -8.83 25.70
C SER A 111 -17.02 -8.10 27.05
N VAL A 112 -16.13 -7.13 27.21
CA VAL A 112 -16.01 -6.28 28.41
C VAL A 112 -15.79 -4.84 27.94
N GLN A 113 -16.74 -3.95 28.24
CA GLN A 113 -16.75 -2.55 27.80
C GLN A 113 -16.64 -2.43 26.26
N ASP A 114 -15.54 -1.85 25.76
CA ASP A 114 -15.23 -1.65 24.34
C ASP A 114 -14.30 -2.76 23.78
N TYR A 115 -13.95 -3.75 24.61
CA TYR A 115 -13.02 -4.81 24.26
C TYR A 115 -13.74 -6.13 23.98
N SER A 116 -13.31 -6.82 22.93
CA SER A 116 -13.85 -8.11 22.53
C SER A 116 -12.73 -9.10 22.17
N LEU A 117 -13.03 -10.38 22.36
CA LEU A 117 -12.19 -11.47 21.88
C LEU A 117 -12.78 -12.04 20.60
N ASP A 118 -11.99 -12.08 19.54
CA ASP A 118 -12.41 -12.73 18.30
C ASP A 118 -12.49 -14.25 18.45
N SER A 119 -13.53 -14.85 17.89
CA SER A 119 -13.87 -16.26 18.07
C SER A 119 -12.94 -17.21 17.32
N SER A 120 -12.15 -16.72 16.36
CA SER A 120 -11.44 -17.57 15.40
C SER A 120 -9.93 -17.67 15.60
N SER A 121 -9.24 -16.68 16.21
CA SER A 121 -7.84 -16.84 16.65
C SER A 121 -7.32 -15.71 17.58
N GLN A 122 -8.20 -15.14 18.40
CA GLN A 122 -7.99 -14.12 19.45
C GLN A 122 -6.81 -13.14 19.33
N PRO A 123 -6.76 -12.26 18.33
CA PRO A 123 -6.33 -10.90 18.62
C PRO A 123 -7.34 -10.23 19.57
N PHE A 124 -6.83 -9.52 20.57
CA PHE A 124 -7.61 -8.66 21.46
C PHE A 124 -8.04 -7.40 20.69
N LEU A 125 -9.35 -7.20 20.57
CA LEU A 125 -9.94 -6.11 19.79
C LEU A 125 -10.44 -5.00 20.70
N PHE A 126 -10.19 -3.74 20.32
CA PHE A 126 -10.82 -2.55 20.89
C PHE A 126 -11.56 -1.83 19.77
N ARG A 127 -12.90 -1.76 19.86
CA ARG A 127 -13.74 -1.15 18.81
C ARG A 127 -13.38 -1.66 17.39
N ASP A 128 -13.24 -2.97 17.26
CA ASP A 128 -12.85 -3.69 16.04
C ASP A 128 -11.39 -3.54 15.57
N TRP A 129 -10.53 -2.83 16.31
CA TRP A 129 -9.09 -2.73 16.00
C TRP A 129 -8.25 -3.70 16.82
N VAL A 130 -7.20 -4.26 16.21
CA VAL A 130 -6.19 -5.04 16.92
C VAL A 130 -5.38 -4.10 17.80
N VAL A 131 -5.43 -4.31 19.11
CA VAL A 131 -4.66 -3.52 20.06
C VAL A 131 -3.20 -3.95 20.03
N VAL A 132 -2.30 -2.98 19.89
CA VAL A 132 -0.86 -3.23 19.88
C VAL A 132 -0.25 -2.73 21.20
N PRO A 133 0.40 -3.59 21.99
CA PRO A 133 1.02 -3.20 23.25
C PRO A 133 2.22 -2.25 23.02
N ASN A 134 2.72 -1.64 24.09
CA ASN A 134 3.75 -0.59 23.97
C ASN A 134 5.17 -1.13 23.72
N TYR A 135 5.35 -1.91 22.65
CA TYR A 135 6.62 -2.46 22.21
C TYR A 135 7.03 -1.84 20.88
N PRO A 136 8.11 -1.03 20.84
CA PRO A 136 8.55 -0.36 19.61
C PRO A 136 8.83 -1.30 18.44
N THR A 137 9.36 -2.50 18.72
CA THR A 137 9.69 -3.52 17.72
C THR A 137 8.44 -4.03 16.98
N ILE A 138 7.33 -4.23 17.69
CA ILE A 138 6.06 -4.67 17.11
C ILE A 138 5.46 -3.54 16.26
N LYS A 139 5.45 -2.31 16.79
CA LYS A 139 4.93 -1.15 16.04
C LYS A 139 5.72 -0.92 14.75
N LEU A 140 7.05 -0.99 14.82
CA LEU A 140 7.94 -0.79 13.67
C LEU A 140 7.76 -1.88 12.61
N SER A 141 7.63 -3.15 13.01
CA SER A 141 7.39 -4.25 12.05
C SER A 141 6.03 -4.17 11.36
N ILE A 142 4.99 -3.68 12.05
CA ILE A 142 3.69 -3.37 11.43
C ILE A 142 3.86 -2.27 10.36
N LEU A 143 4.60 -1.20 10.69
CA LEU A 143 4.84 -0.09 9.77
C LEU A 143 5.65 -0.51 8.55
N GLN A 144 6.77 -1.22 8.74
CA GLN A 144 7.60 -1.73 7.66
C GLN A 144 6.79 -2.56 6.69
N LYS A 145 6.02 -3.54 7.18
CA LYS A 145 5.19 -4.39 6.31
C LYS A 145 4.12 -3.62 5.51
N ARG A 146 3.56 -2.55 6.08
CA ARG A 146 2.54 -1.73 5.40
C ARG A 146 3.15 -0.75 4.41
N HIS A 147 4.28 -0.14 4.77
CA HIS A 147 4.98 0.84 3.95
C HIS A 147 5.70 0.17 2.76
N GLU A 148 6.42 -0.91 3.00
CA GLU A 148 7.24 -1.61 1.99
C GLU A 148 6.43 -2.57 1.11
N SER A 149 5.11 -2.64 1.29
CA SER A 149 4.27 -3.48 0.45
C SER A 149 4.35 -2.99 -1.01
N PRO A 150 4.75 -3.85 -1.97
CA PRO A 150 4.82 -3.49 -3.39
C PRO A 150 3.49 -2.97 -3.93
N LEU A 151 2.38 -3.43 -3.35
CA LEU A 151 1.02 -3.01 -3.71
C LEU A 151 0.68 -1.60 -3.19
N ALA A 152 1.30 -1.16 -2.09
CA ALA A 152 1.04 0.15 -1.49
C ALA A 152 1.82 1.27 -2.19
N GLY A 153 2.93 0.92 -2.84
CA GLY A 153 3.77 1.81 -3.65
C GLY A 153 4.53 2.85 -2.82
N ASN A 154 5.15 2.45 -1.70
CA ASN A 154 5.84 3.34 -0.76
C ASN A 154 5.01 4.58 -0.40
N PRO A 155 3.85 4.38 0.25
CA PRO A 155 2.92 5.45 0.55
C PRO A 155 3.54 6.47 1.52
N GLY A 156 3.35 7.76 1.25
CA GLY A 156 3.72 8.82 2.20
C GLY A 156 3.01 8.70 3.56
N GLN A 157 3.45 9.50 4.54
CA GLN A 157 3.02 9.45 5.95
C GLN A 157 1.50 9.30 6.15
N GLU A 158 0.70 10.16 5.50
CA GLU A 158 -0.76 10.18 5.67
C GLU A 158 -1.42 8.88 5.18
N LYS A 159 -0.96 8.34 4.05
CA LYS A 159 -1.50 7.10 3.49
C LYS A 159 -1.06 5.89 4.33
N THR A 160 0.17 5.89 4.85
CA THR A 160 0.63 4.88 5.82
C THR A 160 -0.20 4.91 7.09
N PHE A 161 -0.45 6.10 7.66
CA PHE A 161 -1.31 6.26 8.84
C PHE A 161 -2.70 5.68 8.63
N ARG A 162 -3.35 6.04 7.52
CA ARG A 162 -4.70 5.54 7.19
C ARG A 162 -4.74 4.02 7.05
N LEU A 163 -3.75 3.42 6.37
CA LEU A 163 -3.68 1.98 6.17
C LEU A 163 -3.47 1.21 7.48
N VAL A 164 -2.67 1.76 8.40
CA VAL A 164 -2.39 1.08 9.66
C VAL A 164 -3.55 1.26 10.63
N LYS A 165 -4.16 2.45 10.69
CA LYS A 165 -5.28 2.78 11.59
C LYS A 165 -6.54 1.99 11.26
N GLN A 166 -6.65 1.48 10.03
CA GLN A 166 -7.76 0.63 9.63
C GLN A 166 -7.81 -0.67 10.44
N ASP A 167 -6.64 -1.23 10.79
CA ASP A 167 -6.54 -2.58 11.36
C ASP A 167 -5.95 -2.59 12.79
N PHE A 168 -5.11 -1.62 13.12
CA PHE A 168 -4.37 -1.58 14.38
C PHE A 168 -4.61 -0.30 15.16
N HIS A 169 -4.55 -0.41 16.49
CA HIS A 169 -4.64 0.73 17.39
C HIS A 169 -3.60 0.67 18.51
N TRP A 170 -2.95 1.80 18.78
CA TRP A 170 -2.12 2.02 19.97
C TRP A 170 -2.02 3.50 20.35
N ALA A 171 -1.69 3.77 21.62
CA ALA A 171 -1.49 5.12 22.12
C ALA A 171 -0.27 5.78 21.45
N GLY A 172 -0.43 7.02 20.97
CA GLY A 172 0.66 7.78 20.32
C GLY A 172 0.96 7.37 18.88
N MET A 173 0.06 6.63 18.22
CA MET A 173 0.22 6.17 16.83
C MET A 173 0.61 7.26 15.84
N THR A 174 -0.03 8.42 15.89
CA THR A 174 0.25 9.52 14.96
C THR A 174 1.69 10.00 15.05
N GLN A 175 2.23 10.15 16.27
CA GLN A 175 3.61 10.60 16.46
C GLN A 175 4.59 9.53 15.99
N PHE A 176 4.35 8.27 16.37
CA PHE A 176 5.22 7.15 15.99
C PHE A 176 5.32 6.96 14.47
N ILE A 177 4.23 7.22 13.73
CA ILE A 177 4.23 7.12 12.25
C ILE A 177 4.94 8.30 11.60
N LYS A 178 4.80 9.50 12.18
CA LYS A 178 5.54 10.69 11.71
C LYS A 178 7.05 10.53 11.89
N ASP A 179 7.48 9.89 12.97
CA ASP A 179 8.91 9.68 13.24
C ASP A 179 9.54 8.60 12.34
N TYR A 180 8.72 7.79 11.65
CA TYR A 180 9.18 6.67 10.82
C TYR A 180 9.48 7.05 9.35
N ALA A 181 8.69 7.94 8.77
CA ALA A 181 8.72 8.28 7.34
C ALA A 181 9.26 9.69 7.11
#